data_AF-A0A3M1NS44-F1
#
_entry.id   AF-A0A3M1NS44-F1
#
_cell.length_a   1.000
_cell.length_b   1.000
_cell.length_c   1.000
_cell.angle_alpha   90.00
_cell.angle_beta   90.00
_cell.angle_gamma   90.00
#
_symmetry.space_group_name_H-M   'P 1'
#
loop_
_entity.id
_entity.type
_entity.pdbx_description
1 polymer ?
#
loop_
_entity_poly.entity_id
_entity_poly.type
_entity_poly.pdbx_seq_one_letter_code
_entity_poly.pdbx_strand_id
1 'polypeptide(L)'
;PDFDKLDEEGPALATGRIIALYPGGAAFQKAGLTSRTFRRVIYGLFKEHGLKLRDPFPAWLREAYDLLDGRVALRAIHFPKSQGELARARTRLKFEELFYIQLMLALTRQSREEVAGLRFGPPGAFVHRFLHEVLPFELTNAQKEAVRQIVADTQSGLQMNRLVQGDVGSGKTVVAIAAMLHALDNGYQSAFMAPTEILAEQHYANLRKYLDPLGVEVRLLIGGQRKALREEILADLAEGRAHIAVGTHAVIQEGVAFHNLGMAIVDEQHRFGVMQRAELFRKGERPHMLLMTATPIPRSLAMTLYGDLDVTLIKERPAGRKPIQTWLRSEKRRGEVYDFIRRQLREGRQCYVVYPLVE
;
A
#
# COMPACT_ATOMS: atom_id res chain seq x y z
N PRO A 1 -13.12 34.84 -28.87
CA PRO A 1 -12.29 34.06 -29.82
C PRO A 1 -10.82 34.37 -29.54
N ASP A 2 -9.94 33.37 -29.47
CA ASP A 2 -8.50 33.61 -29.36
C ASP A 2 -7.96 34.09 -30.71
N PHE A 3 -7.16 35.16 -30.71
CA PHE A 3 -6.57 35.75 -31.92
C PHE A 3 -5.14 36.22 -31.64
N ASP A 4 -4.26 36.05 -32.63
CA ASP A 4 -2.95 36.70 -32.68
C ASP A 4 -3.07 37.96 -33.55
N LYS A 5 -2.47 39.08 -33.10
CA LYS A 5 -2.33 40.28 -33.94
C LYS A 5 -1.08 40.10 -34.79
N LEU A 6 -1.21 40.22 -36.11
CA LEU A 6 -0.10 40.04 -37.05
C LEU A 6 0.93 41.17 -36.99
N ASP A 7 0.55 42.33 -36.42
CA ASP A 7 1.38 43.55 -36.38
C ASP A 7 2.16 43.73 -35.06
N GLU A 8 1.98 42.85 -34.06
CA GLU A 8 2.80 42.84 -32.85
C GLU A 8 4.06 42.00 -33.10
N GLU A 9 5.26 42.56 -32.88
CA GLU A 9 6.54 41.82 -32.96
C GLU A 9 6.55 40.65 -31.96
N GLY A 10 6.15 39.47 -32.40
CA GLY A 10 6.11 38.28 -31.57
C GLY A 10 5.58 37.05 -32.30
N PRO A 11 5.97 35.84 -31.89
CA PRO A 11 5.44 34.62 -32.49
C PRO A 11 3.94 34.46 -32.20
N ALA A 12 3.18 33.97 -33.19
CA ALA A 12 1.74 33.76 -33.12
C ALA A 12 1.33 32.60 -32.17
N LEU A 13 1.49 32.76 -30.85
CA LEU A 13 1.31 31.68 -29.86
C LEU A 13 -0.16 31.25 -29.66
N ALA A 14 -1.13 32.02 -30.17
CA ALA A 14 -2.56 31.81 -29.95
C ALA A 14 -3.26 30.94 -31.00
N THR A 15 -2.73 30.87 -32.23
CA THR A 15 -3.41 30.32 -33.40
C THR A 15 -2.47 29.56 -34.37
N GLY A 16 -3.03 28.76 -35.29
CA GLY A 16 -2.27 28.09 -36.37
C GLY A 16 -1.31 26.97 -35.95
N ARG A 17 -1.42 26.48 -34.71
CA ARG A 17 -0.53 25.46 -34.13
C ARG A 17 -1.28 24.58 -33.12
N ILE A 18 -0.63 23.53 -32.64
CA ILE A 18 -1.10 22.80 -31.46
C ILE A 18 -0.93 23.72 -30.24
N ILE A 19 -2.03 23.98 -29.53
CA ILE A 19 -2.09 24.96 -28.45
C ILE A 19 -2.15 24.24 -27.10
N ALA A 20 -1.25 24.61 -26.19
CA ALA A 20 -1.31 24.16 -24.80
C ALA A 20 -2.45 24.88 -24.04
N LEU A 21 -3.25 24.09 -23.34
CA LEU A 21 -4.26 24.55 -22.39
C LEU A 21 -3.72 24.36 -20.98
N TYR A 22 -3.81 25.40 -20.15
CA TYR A 22 -3.33 25.37 -18.78
C TYR A 22 -4.53 25.28 -17.82
N PRO A 23 -4.40 24.58 -16.69
CA PRO A 23 -5.42 24.59 -15.65
C PRO A 23 -5.77 26.02 -15.26
N GLY A 24 -7.06 26.30 -15.11
CA GLY A 24 -7.57 27.61 -14.74
C GLY A 24 -8.91 27.51 -14.05
N GLY A 25 -9.22 28.51 -13.23
CA GLY A 25 -10.49 28.64 -12.53
C GLY A 25 -10.93 30.10 -12.44
N ALA A 26 -12.10 30.35 -11.85
CA ALA A 26 -12.66 31.71 -11.74
C ALA A 26 -11.70 32.70 -11.08
N ALA A 27 -10.92 32.27 -10.09
CA ALA A 27 -9.89 33.10 -9.45
C ALA A 27 -8.76 33.51 -10.41
N PHE A 28 -8.25 32.56 -11.22
CA PHE A 28 -7.20 32.83 -12.21
C PHE A 28 -7.68 33.78 -13.31
N GLN A 29 -8.92 33.63 -13.76
CA GLN A 29 -9.52 34.52 -14.75
C GLN A 29 -9.67 35.95 -14.21
N LYS A 30 -10.13 36.12 -12.95
CA LYS A 30 -10.20 37.44 -12.30
C LYS A 30 -8.83 38.11 -12.16
N ALA A 31 -7.77 37.32 -11.97
CA ALA A 31 -6.39 37.80 -11.91
C ALA A 31 -5.73 38.01 -13.29
N GLY A 32 -6.43 37.80 -14.41
CA GLY A 32 -5.87 37.93 -15.76
C GLY A 32 -4.90 36.81 -16.16
N LEU A 33 -4.81 35.74 -15.37
CA LEU A 33 -3.95 34.58 -15.62
C LEU A 33 -4.66 33.55 -16.50
N THR A 34 -4.71 33.84 -17.80
CA THR A 34 -5.32 32.96 -18.80
C THR A 34 -4.29 32.00 -19.42
N SER A 35 -4.76 30.96 -20.12
CA SER A 35 -3.88 30.09 -20.94
C SER A 35 -3.05 30.88 -21.96
N ARG A 36 -3.55 32.03 -22.46
CA ARG A 36 -2.76 32.93 -23.32
C ARG A 36 -1.62 33.59 -22.53
N THR A 37 -1.91 34.09 -21.33
CA THR A 37 -0.92 34.67 -20.41
C THR A 37 0.17 33.64 -20.08
N PHE A 38 -0.20 32.42 -19.70
CA PHE A 38 0.74 31.33 -19.42
C PHE A 38 1.62 30.97 -20.61
N ARG A 39 1.05 30.86 -21.82
CA ARG A 39 1.85 30.62 -23.04
C ARG A 39 2.91 31.70 -23.25
N ARG A 40 2.55 32.98 -23.07
CA ARG A 40 3.50 34.09 -23.24
C ARG A 40 4.63 34.01 -22.21
N VAL A 41 4.30 33.78 -20.94
CA VAL A 41 5.28 33.65 -19.85
C VAL A 41 6.22 32.47 -20.09
N ILE A 42 5.68 31.28 -20.36
CA ILE A 42 6.47 30.06 -20.58
C ILE A 42 7.34 30.18 -21.83
N TYR A 43 6.82 30.79 -22.91
CA TYR A 43 7.61 31.08 -24.10
C TYR A 43 8.78 32.02 -23.79
N GLY A 44 8.54 33.09 -23.01
CA GLY A 44 9.60 34.00 -22.54
C GLY A 44 10.68 33.27 -21.75
N LEU A 45 10.28 32.41 -20.81
CA LEU A 45 11.20 31.60 -20.00
C LEU A 45 12.09 30.68 -20.88
N PHE A 46 11.52 30.01 -21.87
CA PHE A 46 12.32 29.19 -22.79
C PHE A 46 13.23 30.04 -23.68
N LYS A 47 12.79 31.22 -24.11
CA LYS A 47 13.61 32.14 -24.91
C LYS A 47 14.83 32.64 -24.14
N GLU A 48 14.65 32.99 -22.87
CA GLU A 48 15.70 33.58 -22.03
C GLU A 48 16.60 32.53 -21.36
N HIS A 49 16.01 31.41 -20.91
CA HIS A 49 16.70 30.44 -20.06
C HIS A 49 16.74 29.02 -20.64
N GLY A 50 16.08 28.75 -21.77
CA GLY A 50 15.96 27.39 -22.31
C GLY A 50 17.30 26.71 -22.62
N LEU A 51 18.32 27.47 -23.03
CA LEU A 51 19.68 26.96 -23.27
C LEU A 51 20.45 26.61 -21.98
N LYS A 52 20.06 27.20 -20.84
CA LYS A 52 20.69 26.96 -19.52
C LYS A 52 20.19 25.67 -18.86
N LEU A 53 19.03 25.18 -19.30
CA LEU A 53 18.49 23.90 -18.82
C LEU A 53 19.48 22.78 -19.17
N ARG A 54 19.80 21.93 -18.21
CA ARG A 54 20.66 20.76 -18.42
C ARG A 54 19.78 19.54 -18.58
N ASP A 55 20.12 18.68 -19.53
CA ASP A 55 19.53 17.36 -19.58
C ASP A 55 20.17 16.52 -18.46
N PRO A 56 19.38 16.01 -17.51
CA PRO A 56 19.93 15.15 -16.46
C PRO A 56 20.48 13.83 -16.99
N PHE A 57 20.07 13.40 -18.19
CA PHE A 57 20.45 12.11 -18.73
C PHE A 57 21.71 12.19 -19.57
N PRO A 58 22.68 11.29 -19.33
CA PRO A 58 23.89 11.19 -20.14
C PRO A 58 23.53 10.74 -21.56
N ALA A 59 24.39 11.07 -22.53
CA ALA A 59 24.14 10.81 -23.95
C ALA A 59 23.88 9.32 -24.24
N TRP A 60 24.66 8.43 -23.63
CA TRP A 60 24.50 6.98 -23.80
C TRP A 60 23.10 6.49 -23.43
N LEU A 61 22.49 7.04 -22.37
CA LEU A 61 21.15 6.62 -21.93
C LEU A 61 20.10 7.08 -22.92
N ARG A 62 20.29 8.27 -23.51
CA ARG A 62 19.36 8.80 -24.51
C ARG A 62 19.42 8.01 -25.80
N GLU A 63 20.61 7.67 -26.25
CA GLU A 63 20.85 6.88 -27.46
C GLU A 63 20.31 5.45 -27.31
N ALA A 64 20.54 4.81 -26.16
CA ALA A 64 20.07 3.46 -25.88
C ALA A 64 18.53 3.32 -25.94
N TYR A 65 17.79 4.36 -25.56
CA TYR A 65 16.33 4.35 -25.47
C TYR A 65 15.61 5.27 -26.47
N ASP A 66 16.31 5.81 -27.48
CA ASP A 66 15.81 6.78 -28.48
C ASP A 66 15.02 7.97 -27.86
N LEU A 67 15.59 8.51 -26.78
CA LEU A 67 14.99 9.56 -25.99
C LEU A 67 15.37 10.95 -26.52
N LEU A 68 14.37 11.84 -26.60
CA LEU A 68 14.61 13.25 -26.89
C LEU A 68 15.50 13.89 -25.83
N ASP A 69 16.28 14.90 -26.22
CA ASP A 69 16.95 15.80 -25.27
C ASP A 69 15.88 16.45 -24.36
N GLY A 70 16.14 16.48 -23.05
CA GLY A 70 15.22 16.94 -22.02
C GLY A 70 14.76 18.38 -22.26
N ARG A 71 15.63 19.26 -22.77
CA ARG A 71 15.26 20.64 -23.12
C ARG A 71 14.26 20.68 -24.26
N VAL A 72 14.47 19.82 -25.26
CA VAL A 72 13.57 19.69 -26.42
C VAL A 72 12.22 19.14 -25.96
N ALA A 73 12.21 18.11 -25.10
CA ALA A 73 10.99 17.54 -24.55
C ALA A 73 10.20 18.55 -23.70
N LEU A 74 10.87 19.29 -22.81
CA LEU A 74 10.27 20.35 -22.00
C LEU A 74 9.67 21.47 -22.86
N ARG A 75 10.32 21.87 -23.96
CA ARG A 75 9.71 22.83 -24.88
C ARG A 75 8.50 22.21 -25.61
N ALA A 76 8.67 21.00 -26.13
CA ALA A 76 7.68 20.33 -26.97
C ALA A 76 6.40 19.94 -26.23
N ILE A 77 6.41 19.78 -24.91
CA ILE A 77 5.16 19.56 -24.14
C ILE A 77 4.24 20.80 -24.17
N HIS A 78 4.82 21.99 -24.28
CA HIS A 78 4.09 23.27 -24.32
C HIS A 78 3.88 23.79 -25.74
N PHE A 79 4.86 23.62 -26.62
CA PHE A 79 4.88 24.16 -27.98
C PHE A 79 5.33 23.11 -29.01
N PRO A 80 4.57 22.01 -29.19
CA PRO A 80 4.91 21.00 -30.17
C PRO A 80 4.66 21.49 -31.60
N LYS A 81 5.56 21.13 -32.52
CA LYS A 81 5.38 21.33 -33.97
C LYS A 81 4.44 20.29 -34.58
N SER A 82 4.33 19.11 -33.97
CA SER A 82 3.46 18.03 -34.43
C SER A 82 2.99 17.14 -33.28
N GLN A 83 1.93 16.35 -33.52
CA GLN A 83 1.47 15.35 -32.56
C GLN A 83 2.53 14.28 -32.29
N GLY A 84 3.38 13.96 -33.28
CA GLY A 84 4.50 13.04 -33.09
C GLY A 84 5.58 13.59 -32.14
N GLU A 85 5.94 14.88 -32.28
CA GLU A 85 6.87 15.53 -31.35
C GLU A 85 6.30 15.57 -29.93
N LEU A 86 5.00 15.90 -29.80
CA LEU A 86 4.31 15.88 -28.51
C LEU A 86 4.31 14.48 -27.86
N ALA A 87 4.06 13.43 -28.65
CA ALA A 87 4.09 12.05 -28.16
C ALA A 87 5.49 11.66 -27.65
N ARG A 88 6.54 11.96 -28.42
CA ARG A 88 7.93 11.70 -28.00
C ARG A 88 8.32 12.49 -26.75
N ALA A 89 7.91 13.75 -26.66
CA ALA A 89 8.14 14.58 -25.48
C ALA A 89 7.46 14.01 -24.22
N ARG A 90 6.20 13.57 -24.35
CA ARG A 90 5.49 12.88 -23.26
C ARG A 90 6.19 11.61 -22.82
N THR A 91 6.64 10.78 -23.76
CA THR A 91 7.39 9.55 -23.45
C THR A 91 8.67 9.88 -22.72
N ARG A 92 9.45 10.87 -23.20
CA ARG A 92 10.70 11.31 -22.56
C ARG A 92 10.51 11.78 -21.12
N LEU A 93 9.50 12.62 -20.87
CA LEU A 93 9.22 13.18 -19.54
C LEU A 93 8.69 12.11 -18.58
N LYS A 94 7.82 11.20 -19.05
CA LYS A 94 7.36 10.05 -18.27
C LYS A 94 8.50 9.10 -17.92
N PHE A 95 9.40 8.84 -18.87
CA PHE A 95 10.59 8.05 -18.62
C PHE A 95 11.46 8.73 -17.57
N GLU A 96 11.65 10.06 -17.64
CA GLU A 96 12.42 10.81 -16.64
C GLU A 96 11.92 10.61 -15.22
N GLU A 97 10.62 10.83 -15.04
CA GLU A 97 9.95 10.69 -13.75
C GLU A 97 10.08 9.26 -13.21
N LEU A 98 9.79 8.25 -14.04
CA LEU A 98 9.92 6.85 -13.65
C LEU A 98 11.37 6.44 -13.36
N PHE A 99 12.33 6.92 -14.13
CA PHE A 99 13.75 6.63 -13.93
C PHE A 99 14.21 7.13 -12.57
N TYR A 100 13.88 8.38 -12.22
CA TYR A 100 14.25 8.94 -10.91
C TYR A 100 13.59 8.23 -9.75
N ILE A 101 12.32 7.84 -9.91
CA ILE A 101 11.63 6.99 -8.94
C ILE A 101 12.40 5.67 -8.78
N GLN A 102 12.73 4.97 -9.87
CA GLN A 102 13.45 3.69 -9.79
C GLN A 102 14.88 3.85 -9.23
N LEU A 103 15.58 4.94 -9.56
CA LEU A 103 16.91 5.24 -9.04
C LEU A 103 16.86 5.49 -7.53
N MET A 104 15.91 6.30 -7.05
CA MET A 104 15.69 6.51 -5.62
C MET A 104 15.47 5.17 -4.91
N LEU A 105 14.64 4.29 -5.48
CA LEU A 105 14.38 2.97 -4.90
C LEU A 105 15.60 2.05 -4.90
N ALA A 106 16.40 2.08 -5.97
CA ALA A 106 17.64 1.32 -6.03
C ALA A 106 18.64 1.80 -4.98
N LEU A 107 18.77 3.13 -4.82
CA LEU A 107 19.63 3.73 -3.81
C LEU A 107 19.14 3.41 -2.39
N THR A 108 17.84 3.50 -2.11
CA THR A 108 17.25 3.11 -0.82
C THR A 108 17.49 1.63 -0.51
N ARG A 109 17.43 0.75 -1.53
CA ARG A 109 17.76 -0.67 -1.38
C ARG A 109 19.24 -0.90 -1.14
N GLN A 110 20.12 -0.15 -1.78
CA GLN A 110 21.56 -0.23 -1.60
C GLN A 110 22.00 0.35 -0.25
N SER A 111 21.33 1.41 0.20
CA SER A 111 21.52 2.02 1.52
C SER A 111 20.73 1.31 2.62
N ARG A 112 20.09 0.15 2.32
CA ARG A 112 19.71 -0.79 3.38
C ARG A 112 21.03 -1.18 4.03
N GLU A 113 21.37 -0.51 5.14
CA GLU A 113 22.11 -1.22 6.18
C GLU A 113 21.32 -2.49 6.39
N GLU A 114 21.96 -3.64 6.16
CA GLU A 114 21.40 -4.94 6.49
C GLU A 114 21.05 -4.91 7.98
N VAL A 115 19.80 -4.54 8.27
CA VAL A 115 19.33 -4.42 9.63
C VAL A 115 19.31 -5.83 10.17
N ALA A 116 20.34 -6.15 10.98
CA ALA A 116 20.42 -7.43 11.67
C ALA A 116 19.08 -7.67 12.37
N GLY A 117 18.44 -8.77 12.02
CA GLY A 117 17.16 -9.19 12.57
C GLY A 117 17.33 -10.43 13.42
N LEU A 118 16.26 -10.81 14.09
CA LEU A 118 16.19 -12.10 14.77
C LEU A 118 16.34 -13.21 13.72
N ARG A 119 17.03 -14.30 14.08
CA ARG A 119 17.16 -15.46 13.21
C ARG A 119 16.27 -16.56 13.73
N PHE A 120 15.24 -16.89 12.98
CA PHE A 120 14.39 -18.04 13.27
C PHE A 120 15.01 -19.30 12.69
N GLY A 121 14.79 -20.43 13.35
CA GLY A 121 15.07 -21.77 12.85
C GLY A 121 13.98 -22.25 11.88
N PRO A 122 13.88 -23.56 11.61
CA PRO A 122 12.79 -24.13 10.82
C PRO A 122 11.43 -24.04 11.55
N PRO A 123 10.30 -24.12 10.82
CA PRO A 123 8.98 -24.30 11.43
C PRO A 123 8.94 -25.53 12.34
N GLY A 124 8.26 -25.41 13.47
CA GLY A 124 8.20 -26.43 14.51
C GLY A 124 6.82 -27.05 14.67
N ALA A 125 6.52 -27.48 15.90
CA ALA A 125 5.33 -28.24 16.22
C ALA A 125 4.04 -27.41 16.04
N PHE A 126 4.05 -26.12 16.37
CA PHE A 126 2.85 -25.28 16.25
C PHE A 126 2.43 -25.10 14.80
N VAL A 127 3.37 -24.78 13.91
CA VAL A 127 3.06 -24.67 12.46
C VAL A 127 2.58 -26.01 11.91
N HIS A 128 3.24 -27.13 12.26
CA HIS A 128 2.83 -28.45 11.80
C HIS A 128 1.41 -28.81 12.26
N ARG A 129 1.11 -28.68 13.55
CA ARG A 129 -0.22 -28.96 14.11
C ARG A 129 -1.30 -28.06 13.51
N PHE A 130 -1.00 -26.78 13.29
CA PHE A 130 -1.95 -25.87 12.64
C PHE A 130 -2.33 -26.35 11.24
N LEU A 131 -1.35 -26.70 10.41
CA LEU A 131 -1.56 -27.10 9.02
C LEU A 131 -2.26 -28.46 8.88
N HIS A 132 -2.01 -29.39 9.81
CA HIS A 132 -2.47 -30.78 9.69
C HIS A 132 -3.65 -31.15 10.60
N GLU A 133 -3.81 -30.50 11.75
CA GLU A 133 -4.83 -30.87 12.77
C GLU A 133 -5.96 -29.83 12.86
N VAL A 134 -5.66 -28.54 12.67
CA VAL A 134 -6.63 -27.45 12.94
C VAL A 134 -7.25 -26.90 11.67
N LEU A 135 -6.46 -26.75 10.60
CA LEU A 135 -6.93 -26.11 9.37
C LEU A 135 -7.92 -27.03 8.63
N PRO A 136 -9.19 -26.61 8.41
CA PRO A 136 -10.20 -27.48 7.83
C PRO A 136 -10.14 -27.57 6.29
N PHE A 137 -9.09 -27.01 5.68
CA PHE A 137 -8.87 -26.99 4.24
C PHE A 137 -7.39 -26.98 3.93
N GLU A 138 -7.03 -27.38 2.71
CA GLU A 138 -5.65 -27.24 2.24
C GLU A 138 -5.33 -25.82 1.80
N LEU A 139 -4.10 -25.38 2.11
CA LEU A 139 -3.58 -24.12 1.58
C LEU A 139 -3.46 -24.18 0.06
N THR A 140 -3.78 -23.06 -0.59
CA THR A 140 -3.52 -22.85 -2.01
C THR A 140 -2.00 -22.81 -2.27
N ASN A 141 -1.57 -23.00 -3.52
CA ASN A 141 -0.14 -22.95 -3.85
C ASN A 141 0.44 -21.56 -3.58
N ALA A 142 -0.35 -20.51 -3.85
CA ALA A 142 0.02 -19.14 -3.54
C ALA A 142 0.19 -18.88 -2.03
N GLN A 143 -0.63 -19.51 -1.18
CA GLN A 143 -0.48 -19.42 0.29
C GLN A 143 0.74 -20.20 0.78
N LYS A 144 0.97 -21.42 0.25
CA LYS A 144 2.15 -22.23 0.57
C LYS A 144 3.45 -21.51 0.19
N GLU A 145 3.47 -20.85 -0.97
CA GLU A 145 4.59 -20.01 -1.42
C GLU A 145 4.81 -18.81 -0.49
N ALA A 146 3.74 -18.13 -0.08
CA ALA A 146 3.85 -17.01 0.84
C ALA A 146 4.46 -17.42 2.20
N VAL A 147 4.03 -18.55 2.75
CA VAL A 147 4.60 -19.09 3.99
C VAL A 147 6.08 -19.48 3.80
N ARG A 148 6.44 -20.14 2.68
CA ARG A 148 7.84 -20.48 2.38
C ARG A 148 8.74 -19.26 2.28
N GLN A 149 8.27 -18.17 1.66
CA GLN A 149 9.01 -16.91 1.57
C GLN A 149 9.21 -16.25 2.93
N ILE A 150 8.18 -16.25 3.77
CA ILE A 150 8.27 -15.74 5.15
C ILE A 150 9.33 -16.52 5.92
N VAL A 151 9.28 -17.86 5.90
CA VAL A 151 10.25 -18.72 6.61
C VAL A 151 11.67 -18.51 6.09
N ALA A 152 11.86 -18.35 4.78
CA ALA A 152 13.18 -18.11 4.20
C ALA A 152 13.75 -16.75 4.65
N ASP A 153 12.93 -15.70 4.68
CA ASP A 153 13.36 -14.38 5.12
C ASP A 153 13.74 -14.37 6.60
N THR A 154 12.93 -14.97 7.47
CA THR A 154 13.20 -15.02 8.92
C THR A 154 14.42 -15.87 9.28
N GLN A 155 14.88 -16.74 8.37
CA GLN A 155 16.10 -17.54 8.55
C GLN A 155 17.38 -16.83 8.10
N SER A 156 17.26 -15.72 7.37
CA SER A 156 18.41 -15.01 6.77
C SER A 156 19.31 -14.32 7.79
N GLY A 157 18.80 -14.03 8.99
CA GLY A 157 19.45 -13.16 9.97
C GLY A 157 19.28 -11.66 9.69
N LEU A 158 18.58 -11.31 8.60
CA LEU A 158 18.12 -9.96 8.32
C LEU A 158 16.68 -9.79 8.81
N GLN A 159 16.33 -8.56 9.19
CA GLN A 159 14.94 -8.27 9.54
C GLN A 159 14.04 -8.38 8.29
N MET A 160 13.13 -9.36 8.29
CA MET A 160 12.05 -9.42 7.30
C MET A 160 11.17 -8.16 7.37
N ASN A 161 10.91 -7.55 6.21
CA ASN A 161 9.94 -6.47 6.06
C ASN A 161 9.10 -6.71 4.78
N ARG A 162 8.02 -7.47 4.92
CA ARG A 162 7.31 -8.10 3.80
C ARG A 162 5.84 -7.67 3.72
N LEU A 163 5.38 -7.32 2.53
CA LEU A 163 3.99 -7.07 2.20
C LEU A 163 3.35 -8.30 1.53
N VAL A 164 2.38 -8.91 2.20
CA VAL A 164 1.49 -9.92 1.61
C VAL A 164 0.24 -9.25 1.07
N GLN A 165 0.08 -9.31 -0.25
CA GLN A 165 -1.03 -8.69 -0.97
C GLN A 165 -1.87 -9.77 -1.65
N GLY A 166 -3.19 -9.68 -1.50
CA GLY A 166 -4.14 -10.57 -2.15
C GLY A 166 -5.57 -10.11 -1.91
N ASP A 167 -6.50 -10.51 -2.77
CA ASP A 167 -7.91 -10.07 -2.69
C ASP A 167 -8.54 -10.32 -1.31
N VAL A 168 -9.63 -9.61 -0.98
CA VAL A 168 -10.45 -9.94 0.21
C VAL A 168 -10.88 -11.41 0.13
N GLY A 169 -10.59 -12.19 1.17
CA GLY A 169 -10.89 -13.62 1.22
C GLY A 169 -9.88 -14.52 0.49
N SER A 170 -8.71 -14.02 0.09
CA SER A 170 -7.60 -14.85 -0.45
C SER A 170 -6.86 -15.68 0.62
N GLY A 171 -7.27 -15.59 1.89
CA GLY A 171 -6.65 -16.33 2.99
C GLY A 171 -5.38 -15.71 3.57
N LYS A 172 -5.18 -14.39 3.41
CA LYS A 172 -4.07 -13.64 4.05
C LYS A 172 -3.95 -13.91 5.56
N THR A 173 -5.09 -13.98 6.25
CA THR A 173 -5.14 -14.26 7.69
C THR A 173 -4.52 -15.62 8.04
N VAL A 174 -4.65 -16.64 7.19
CA VAL A 174 -4.05 -17.96 7.43
C VAL A 174 -2.54 -17.91 7.29
N VAL A 175 -2.03 -17.13 6.33
CA VAL A 175 -0.59 -16.86 6.18
C VAL A 175 -0.06 -16.10 7.40
N ALA A 176 -0.81 -15.12 7.91
CA ALA A 176 -0.46 -14.42 9.15
C ALA A 176 -0.44 -15.34 10.37
N ILE A 177 -1.41 -16.25 10.52
CA ILE A 177 -1.41 -17.26 11.60
C ILE A 177 -0.16 -18.13 11.51
N ALA A 178 0.17 -18.64 10.32
CA ALA A 178 1.38 -19.44 10.12
C ALA A 178 2.65 -18.67 10.49
N ALA A 179 2.73 -17.37 10.17
CA ALA A 179 3.86 -16.52 10.55
C ALA A 179 3.97 -16.31 12.08
N MET A 180 2.86 -16.09 12.79
CA MET A 180 2.87 -15.95 14.25
C MET A 180 3.24 -17.26 14.94
N LEU A 181 2.71 -18.39 14.46
CA LEU A 181 3.06 -19.71 14.98
C LEU A 181 4.52 -20.05 14.71
N HIS A 182 5.06 -19.63 13.56
CA HIS A 182 6.48 -19.79 13.26
C HIS A 182 7.37 -18.99 14.24
N ALA A 183 6.97 -17.79 14.63
CA ALA A 183 7.66 -17.04 15.68
C ALA A 183 7.57 -17.75 17.02
N LEU A 184 6.40 -18.30 17.35
CA LEU A 184 6.19 -19.04 18.60
C LEU A 184 7.01 -20.34 18.67
N ASP A 185 7.12 -21.09 17.57
CA ASP A 185 8.02 -22.25 17.45
C ASP A 185 9.49 -21.89 17.75
N ASN A 186 9.86 -20.62 17.63
CA ASN A 186 11.19 -20.09 17.89
C ASN A 186 11.31 -19.36 19.24
N GLY A 187 10.30 -19.45 20.11
CA GLY A 187 10.32 -18.84 21.44
C GLY A 187 10.04 -17.34 21.46
N TYR A 188 9.41 -16.80 20.41
CA TYR A 188 9.06 -15.39 20.30
C TYR A 188 7.54 -15.16 20.34
N GLN A 189 7.15 -14.06 20.96
CA GLN A 189 5.78 -13.54 20.93
C GLN A 189 5.50 -12.82 19.60
N SER A 190 4.22 -12.69 19.28
CA SER A 190 3.76 -11.91 18.12
C SER A 190 2.77 -10.80 18.49
N ALA A 191 2.76 -9.75 17.68
CA ALA A 191 1.76 -8.68 17.71
C ALA A 191 0.95 -8.66 16.40
N PHE A 192 -0.36 -8.50 16.49
CA PHE A 192 -1.27 -8.34 15.36
C PHE A 192 -2.03 -7.02 15.49
N MET A 193 -1.84 -6.12 14.54
CA MET A 193 -2.44 -4.79 14.54
C MET A 193 -3.52 -4.67 13.48
N ALA A 194 -4.68 -4.16 13.89
CA ALA A 194 -5.83 -3.86 13.04
C ALA A 194 -6.24 -2.38 13.15
N PRO A 195 -6.74 -1.75 12.08
CA PRO A 195 -6.86 -0.29 12.01
C PRO A 195 -7.96 0.30 12.88
N THR A 196 -8.93 -0.52 13.32
CA THR A 196 -10.02 -0.11 14.19
C THR A 196 -10.25 -1.15 15.28
N GLU A 197 -10.84 -0.74 16.40
CA GLU A 197 -11.14 -1.65 17.51
C GLU A 197 -12.09 -2.77 17.08
N ILE A 198 -13.09 -2.45 16.25
CA ILE A 198 -14.02 -3.44 15.69
C ILE A 198 -13.28 -4.51 14.89
N LEU A 199 -12.31 -4.12 14.06
CA LEU A 199 -11.52 -5.09 13.31
C LEU A 199 -10.59 -5.87 14.24
N ALA A 200 -9.98 -5.24 15.24
CA ALA A 200 -9.15 -5.94 16.23
C ALA A 200 -9.94 -7.01 16.99
N GLU A 201 -11.18 -6.71 17.41
CA GLU A 201 -12.09 -7.68 18.03
C GLU A 201 -12.46 -8.83 17.08
N GLN A 202 -12.76 -8.52 15.82
CA GLN A 202 -13.04 -9.54 14.80
C GLN A 202 -11.84 -10.45 14.54
N HIS A 203 -10.63 -9.88 14.42
CA HIS A 203 -9.40 -10.65 14.26
C HIS A 203 -9.12 -11.49 15.50
N TYR A 204 -9.26 -10.94 16.70
CA TYR A 204 -9.08 -11.67 17.94
C TYR A 204 -10.03 -12.87 18.02
N ALA A 205 -11.33 -12.67 17.77
CA ALA A 205 -12.30 -13.75 17.76
C ALA A 205 -12.02 -14.79 16.67
N ASN A 206 -11.53 -14.38 15.51
CA ASN A 206 -11.20 -15.31 14.42
C ASN A 206 -9.92 -16.10 14.70
N LEU A 207 -8.87 -15.43 15.20
CA LEU A 207 -7.58 -16.02 15.54
C LEU A 207 -7.73 -17.10 16.61
N ARG A 208 -8.52 -16.83 17.66
CA ARG A 208 -8.80 -17.80 18.72
C ARG A 208 -9.41 -19.11 18.23
N LYS A 209 -10.23 -19.09 17.17
CA LYS A 209 -10.78 -20.33 16.57
C LYS A 209 -9.69 -21.29 16.10
N TYR A 210 -8.55 -20.77 15.68
CA TYR A 210 -7.42 -21.56 15.20
C TYR A 210 -6.34 -21.77 16.27
N LEU A 211 -6.22 -20.86 17.23
CA LEU A 211 -5.13 -20.82 18.19
C LEU A 211 -5.47 -21.49 19.53
N ASP A 212 -6.72 -21.43 19.98
CA ASP A 212 -7.18 -22.07 21.22
C ASP A 212 -6.96 -23.61 21.17
N PRO A 213 -7.23 -24.34 20.07
CA PRO A 213 -6.94 -25.79 19.98
C PRO A 213 -5.45 -26.16 20.07
N LEU A 214 -4.56 -25.19 19.83
CA LEU A 214 -3.12 -25.36 19.92
C LEU A 214 -2.58 -25.01 21.31
N GLY A 215 -3.42 -24.51 22.22
CA GLY A 215 -3.00 -24.00 23.53
C GLY A 215 -2.27 -22.65 23.45
N VAL A 216 -2.50 -21.89 22.38
CA VAL A 216 -1.83 -20.59 22.16
C VAL A 216 -2.67 -19.48 22.75
N GLU A 217 -2.25 -18.97 23.91
CA GLU A 217 -2.84 -17.79 24.55
C GLU A 217 -2.74 -16.51 23.71
N VAL A 218 -3.91 -15.92 23.43
CA VAL A 218 -4.07 -14.66 22.70
C VAL A 218 -4.73 -13.63 23.62
N ARG A 219 -4.20 -12.41 23.68
CA ARG A 219 -4.81 -11.28 24.41
C ARG A 219 -5.22 -10.17 23.46
N LEU A 220 -6.39 -9.57 23.70
CA LEU A 220 -6.88 -8.39 22.98
C LEU A 220 -6.51 -7.12 23.74
N LEU A 221 -5.85 -6.16 23.10
CA LEU A 221 -5.46 -4.87 23.68
C LEU A 221 -6.00 -3.70 22.85
N ILE A 222 -7.02 -3.02 23.37
CA ILE A 222 -7.71 -1.88 22.73
C ILE A 222 -7.89 -0.72 23.73
N GLY A 223 -8.27 0.46 23.25
CA GLY A 223 -8.33 1.68 24.07
C GLY A 223 -9.46 1.69 25.08
N GLY A 224 -10.61 1.08 24.75
CA GLY A 224 -11.81 1.08 25.60
C GLY A 224 -11.82 0.12 26.80
N GLN A 225 -10.73 -0.59 27.09
CA GLN A 225 -10.72 -1.61 28.15
C GLN A 225 -10.65 -1.04 29.56
N ARG A 226 -11.27 -1.74 30.53
CA ARG A 226 -11.17 -1.41 31.96
C ARG A 226 -9.71 -1.50 32.43
N LYS A 227 -9.31 -0.59 33.31
CA LYS A 227 -7.93 -0.48 33.83
C LYS A 227 -7.38 -1.81 34.37
N ALA A 228 -8.12 -2.49 35.23
CA ALA A 228 -7.68 -3.76 35.83
C ALA A 228 -7.41 -4.86 34.78
N LEU A 229 -8.29 -5.00 33.78
CA LEU A 229 -8.09 -5.94 32.68
C LEU A 229 -6.87 -5.57 31.83
N ARG A 230 -6.68 -4.26 31.58
CA ARG A 230 -5.51 -3.78 30.84
C ARG A 230 -4.23 -4.11 31.60
N GLU A 231 -4.17 -3.89 32.91
CA GLU A 231 -3.01 -4.21 33.75
C GLU A 231 -2.69 -5.71 33.73
N GLU A 232 -3.70 -6.58 33.80
CA GLU A 232 -3.54 -8.03 33.64
C GLU A 232 -2.91 -8.40 32.28
N ILE A 233 -3.45 -7.84 31.20
CA ILE A 233 -2.93 -8.11 29.83
C ILE A 233 -1.48 -7.64 29.68
N LEU A 234 -1.14 -6.46 30.24
CA LEU A 234 0.22 -5.94 30.19
C LEU A 234 1.19 -6.84 30.97
N ALA A 235 0.78 -7.35 32.13
CA ALA A 235 1.56 -8.31 32.90
C ALA A 235 1.76 -9.62 32.11
N ASP A 236 0.71 -10.15 31.50
CA ASP A 236 0.80 -11.37 30.68
C ASP A 236 1.76 -11.23 29.50
N LEU A 237 1.81 -10.05 28.88
CA LEU A 237 2.73 -9.77 27.77
C LEU A 237 4.18 -9.66 28.26
N ALA A 238 4.41 -8.94 29.35
CA ALA A 238 5.75 -8.73 29.91
C ALA A 238 6.36 -10.02 30.50
N GLU A 239 5.51 -10.89 31.05
CA GLU A 239 5.91 -12.18 31.65
C GLU A 239 5.91 -13.34 30.64
N GLY A 240 5.47 -13.10 29.40
CA GLY A 240 5.48 -14.12 28.35
C GLY A 240 4.33 -15.14 28.42
N ARG A 241 3.34 -14.94 29.31
CA ARG A 241 2.14 -15.78 29.39
C ARG A 241 1.23 -15.63 28.17
N ALA A 242 1.18 -14.44 27.58
CA ALA A 242 0.47 -14.19 26.34
C ALA A 242 1.40 -14.40 25.16
N HIS A 243 1.11 -15.36 24.28
CA HIS A 243 1.93 -15.62 23.10
C HIS A 243 1.68 -14.59 21.99
N ILE A 244 0.44 -14.11 21.87
CA ILE A 244 0.01 -13.20 20.81
C ILE A 244 -0.81 -12.05 21.38
N ALA A 245 -0.44 -10.82 21.07
CA ALA A 245 -1.27 -9.63 21.29
C ALA A 245 -2.03 -9.26 20.00
N VAL A 246 -3.33 -9.03 20.09
CA VAL A 246 -4.15 -8.49 19.00
C VAL A 246 -4.67 -7.13 19.43
N GLY A 247 -4.61 -6.11 18.58
CA GLY A 247 -5.12 -4.80 18.98
C GLY A 247 -5.01 -3.74 17.90
N THR A 248 -5.22 -2.49 18.32
CA THR A 248 -5.02 -1.32 17.45
C THR A 248 -3.62 -0.74 17.66
N HIS A 249 -3.44 0.56 17.44
CA HIS A 249 -2.25 1.29 17.87
C HIS A 249 -1.97 1.14 19.39
N ALA A 250 -2.96 0.73 20.19
CA ALA A 250 -2.79 0.44 21.61
C ALA A 250 -1.67 -0.57 21.92
N VAL A 251 -1.39 -1.52 21.01
CA VAL A 251 -0.32 -2.53 21.18
C VAL A 251 1.08 -1.91 21.19
N ILE A 252 1.24 -0.74 20.56
CA ILE A 252 2.53 -0.09 20.34
C ILE A 252 2.69 1.21 21.15
N GLN A 253 1.69 1.57 21.96
CA GLN A 253 1.76 2.72 22.87
C GLN A 253 2.81 2.54 23.97
N GLU A 254 3.39 3.63 24.46
CA GLU A 254 4.26 3.61 25.63
C GLU A 254 3.63 2.84 26.81
N GLY A 255 4.45 2.04 27.51
CA GLY A 255 4.01 1.18 28.62
C GLY A 255 3.62 -0.25 28.26
N VAL A 256 3.46 -0.60 26.98
CA VAL A 256 3.34 -2.01 26.56
C VAL A 256 4.72 -2.63 26.35
N ALA A 257 5.09 -3.59 27.18
CA ALA A 257 6.32 -4.36 27.08
C ALA A 257 6.00 -5.82 26.76
N PHE A 258 6.73 -6.38 25.80
CA PHE A 258 6.70 -7.81 25.49
C PHE A 258 7.90 -8.48 26.15
N HIS A 259 7.74 -9.72 26.60
CA HIS A 259 8.84 -10.55 27.05
C HIS A 259 9.88 -10.77 25.95
N ASN A 260 9.43 -11.15 24.75
CA ASN A 260 10.30 -11.41 23.60
C ASN A 260 9.55 -11.28 22.27
N LEU A 261 9.29 -10.05 21.79
CA LEU A 261 8.57 -9.81 20.53
C LEU A 261 9.46 -10.12 19.32
N GLY A 262 9.07 -11.10 18.50
CA GLY A 262 9.82 -11.48 17.29
C GLY A 262 9.09 -11.31 15.97
N MET A 263 7.76 -11.15 15.99
CA MET A 263 6.96 -10.97 14.77
C MET A 263 5.85 -9.94 15.00
N ALA A 264 5.72 -8.99 14.09
CA ALA A 264 4.66 -7.99 14.11
C ALA A 264 3.92 -7.98 12.77
N ILE A 265 2.60 -8.11 12.86
CA ILE A 265 1.69 -8.18 11.72
C ILE A 265 0.81 -6.94 11.70
N VAL A 266 0.70 -6.28 10.54
CA VAL A 266 -0.15 -5.10 10.36
C VAL A 266 -1.15 -5.39 9.25
N ASP A 267 -2.44 -5.47 9.57
CA ASP A 267 -3.51 -5.60 8.58
C ASP A 267 -3.97 -4.23 8.07
N GLU A 268 -4.35 -4.18 6.80
CA GLU A 268 -4.72 -2.96 6.09
C GLU A 268 -3.75 -1.78 6.32
N GLN A 269 -2.48 -2.03 6.01
CA GLN A 269 -1.36 -1.09 6.22
C GLN A 269 -1.63 0.35 5.76
N HIS A 270 -2.47 0.56 4.74
CA HIS A 270 -2.75 1.89 4.18
C HIS A 270 -3.47 2.83 5.15
N ARG A 271 -4.02 2.30 6.26
CA ARG A 271 -4.62 3.09 7.35
C ARG A 271 -3.63 3.45 8.45
N PHE A 272 -2.44 2.86 8.46
CA PHE A 272 -1.42 3.07 9.49
C PHE A 272 -0.33 4.03 8.98
N GLY A 273 0.00 5.02 9.82
CA GLY A 273 0.99 6.02 9.49
C GLY A 273 2.42 5.48 9.55
N VAL A 274 3.33 6.08 8.78
CA VAL A 274 4.77 5.73 8.75
C VAL A 274 5.39 5.74 10.16
N MET A 275 4.93 6.64 11.05
CA MET A 275 5.40 6.78 12.43
C MET A 275 5.07 5.58 13.34
N GLN A 276 3.94 4.92 13.12
CA GLN A 276 3.53 3.76 13.94
C GLN A 276 4.42 2.53 13.64
N ARG A 277 4.98 2.46 12.43
CA ARG A 277 5.99 1.45 12.08
C ARG A 277 7.28 1.70 12.86
N ALA A 278 7.74 2.96 12.93
CA ALA A 278 8.92 3.39 13.68
C ALA A 278 8.88 2.97 15.17
N GLU A 279 7.69 2.96 15.78
CA GLU A 279 7.50 2.58 17.18
C GLU A 279 7.57 1.05 17.39
N LEU A 280 7.06 0.24 16.46
CA LEU A 280 7.24 -1.23 16.47
C LEU A 280 8.71 -1.63 16.39
N PHE A 281 9.50 -0.89 15.60
CA PHE A 281 10.95 -1.13 15.49
C PHE A 281 11.69 -0.94 16.82
N ARG A 282 11.12 -0.18 17.79
CA ARG A 282 11.75 0.12 19.08
C ARG A 282 11.24 -0.75 20.23
N LYS A 283 10.18 -1.54 20.02
CA LYS A 283 9.46 -2.32 21.05
C LYS A 283 10.09 -3.67 21.38
N GLY A 284 10.97 -4.16 20.52
CA GLY A 284 11.75 -5.38 20.71
C GLY A 284 13.08 -5.27 19.98
N GLU A 285 13.93 -6.30 20.07
CA GLU A 285 15.18 -6.37 19.31
C GLU A 285 14.89 -6.65 17.82
N ARG A 286 14.29 -5.67 17.13
CA ARG A 286 14.03 -5.66 15.68
C ARG A 286 13.17 -6.86 15.22
N PRO A 287 11.89 -6.90 15.64
CA PRO A 287 10.97 -7.97 15.23
C PRO A 287 10.77 -8.00 13.71
N HIS A 288 10.51 -9.17 13.16
CA HIS A 288 10.11 -9.32 11.76
C HIS A 288 8.77 -8.66 11.48
N MET A 289 8.64 -7.98 10.34
CA MET A 289 7.47 -7.20 9.98
C MET A 289 6.73 -7.84 8.80
N LEU A 290 5.46 -8.19 9.01
CA LEU A 290 4.56 -8.70 7.99
C LEU A 290 3.37 -7.76 7.81
N LEU A 291 3.31 -7.08 6.68
CA LEU A 291 2.21 -6.19 6.34
C LEU A 291 1.24 -6.92 5.44
N MET A 292 -0.06 -6.66 5.60
CA MET A 292 -1.10 -7.22 4.76
C MET A 292 -1.98 -6.12 4.18
N THR A 293 -2.45 -6.35 2.96
CA THR A 293 -3.51 -5.51 2.40
C THR A 293 -4.39 -6.29 1.44
N ALA A 294 -5.68 -5.97 1.43
CA ALA A 294 -6.60 -6.47 0.44
C ALA A 294 -6.59 -5.66 -0.86
N THR A 295 -6.15 -4.40 -0.82
CA THR A 295 -6.16 -3.54 -2.00
C THR A 295 -4.97 -3.86 -2.88
N PRO A 296 -5.17 -4.18 -4.17
CA PRO A 296 -4.06 -4.45 -5.04
C PRO A 296 -3.31 -3.14 -5.33
N ILE A 297 -2.20 -2.93 -4.64
CA ILE A 297 -1.27 -1.84 -4.93
C ILE A 297 -0.41 -2.29 -6.12
N PRO A 298 -0.32 -1.52 -7.23
CA PRO A 298 0.60 -1.83 -8.30
C PRO A 298 2.01 -2.00 -7.74
N ARG A 299 2.74 -3.05 -8.14
CA ARG A 299 4.07 -3.34 -7.58
C ARG A 299 5.01 -2.13 -7.68
N SER A 300 4.95 -1.38 -8.77
CA SER A 300 5.70 -0.13 -8.94
C SER A 300 5.34 0.92 -7.90
N LEU A 301 4.05 1.09 -7.60
CA LEU A 301 3.56 2.01 -6.57
C LEU A 301 3.91 1.52 -5.16
N ALA A 302 3.79 0.22 -4.89
CA ALA A 302 4.17 -0.37 -3.61
C ALA A 302 5.67 -0.17 -3.34
N MET A 303 6.51 -0.43 -4.34
CA MET A 303 7.93 -0.13 -4.26
C MET A 303 8.17 1.37 -4.10
N THR A 304 7.44 2.26 -4.76
CA THR A 304 7.68 3.71 -4.66
C THR A 304 7.27 4.29 -3.31
N LEU A 305 6.08 3.93 -2.82
CA LEU A 305 5.52 4.45 -1.56
C LEU A 305 6.11 3.76 -0.32
N TYR A 306 6.55 2.52 -0.47
CA TYR A 306 7.00 1.65 0.61
C TYR A 306 8.29 0.93 0.21
N GLY A 307 9.28 1.68 -0.32
CA GLY A 307 10.51 1.16 -0.95
C GLY A 307 11.40 0.25 -0.10
N ASP A 308 11.03 0.06 1.16
CA ASP A 308 11.59 -0.88 2.12
C ASP A 308 10.92 -2.26 2.13
N LEU A 309 9.83 -2.50 1.39
CA LEU A 309 9.02 -3.73 1.46
C LEU A 309 9.30 -4.74 0.34
N ASP A 310 9.52 -6.00 0.73
CA ASP A 310 9.48 -7.16 -0.17
C ASP A 310 8.02 -7.61 -0.39
N VAL A 311 7.60 -7.85 -1.63
CA VAL A 311 6.17 -8.03 -1.96
C VAL A 311 5.86 -9.48 -2.37
N THR A 312 4.94 -10.11 -1.64
CA THR A 312 4.37 -11.43 -1.95
C THR A 312 2.92 -11.28 -2.44
N LEU A 313 2.61 -11.87 -3.59
CA LEU A 313 1.27 -11.82 -4.19
C LEU A 313 0.53 -13.16 -4.04
N ILE A 314 -0.60 -13.15 -3.34
CA ILE A 314 -1.54 -14.28 -3.28
C ILE A 314 -2.61 -14.09 -4.35
N LYS A 315 -2.35 -14.63 -5.55
CA LYS A 315 -3.26 -14.49 -6.71
C LYS A 315 -4.40 -15.52 -6.73
N GLU A 316 -4.23 -16.64 -6.05
CA GLU A 316 -5.21 -17.73 -6.02
C GLU A 316 -6.34 -17.42 -5.03
N ARG A 317 -7.59 -17.61 -5.45
CA ARG A 317 -8.77 -17.54 -4.58
C ARG A 317 -9.08 -18.93 -4.03
N PRO A 318 -9.54 -19.07 -2.77
CA PRO A 318 -9.96 -20.36 -2.23
C PRO A 318 -11.05 -21.00 -3.08
N ALA A 319 -11.02 -22.34 -3.16
CA ALA A 319 -12.01 -23.12 -3.89
C ALA A 319 -13.43 -22.91 -3.32
N GLY A 320 -14.44 -22.94 -4.19
CA GLY A 320 -15.86 -22.87 -3.79
C GLY A 320 -16.45 -21.45 -3.62
N ARG A 321 -15.69 -20.38 -3.84
CA ARG A 321 -16.22 -19.01 -3.78
C ARG A 321 -17.13 -18.73 -4.99
N LYS A 322 -18.41 -18.47 -4.73
CA LYS A 322 -19.35 -18.02 -5.77
C LYS A 322 -19.02 -16.59 -6.21
N PRO A 323 -19.01 -16.29 -7.53
CA PRO A 323 -18.77 -14.94 -8.02
C PRO A 323 -19.88 -13.99 -7.56
N ILE A 324 -19.51 -12.77 -7.19
CA ILE A 324 -20.47 -11.71 -6.86
C ILE A 324 -21.07 -11.19 -8.16
N GLN A 325 -22.40 -11.16 -8.26
CA GLN A 325 -23.09 -10.52 -9.37
C GLN A 325 -23.14 -9.01 -9.12
N THR A 326 -22.51 -8.22 -9.99
CA THR A 326 -22.46 -6.76 -9.87
C THR A 326 -23.34 -6.12 -10.94
N TRP A 327 -24.18 -5.17 -10.52
CA TRP A 327 -25.14 -4.49 -11.39
C TRP A 327 -25.03 -2.97 -11.22
N LEU A 328 -24.98 -2.24 -12.34
CA LEU A 328 -25.13 -0.79 -12.36
C LEU A 328 -26.60 -0.44 -12.66
N ARG A 329 -27.19 0.45 -11.87
CA ARG A 329 -28.58 0.92 -12.03
C ARG A 329 -28.62 2.44 -11.96
N SER A 330 -29.46 3.04 -12.81
CA SER A 330 -29.69 4.49 -12.79
C SER A 330 -30.73 4.86 -11.72
N GLU A 331 -30.77 6.14 -11.36
CA GLU A 331 -31.69 6.67 -10.35
C GLU A 331 -33.17 6.35 -10.64
N LYS A 332 -33.57 6.33 -11.92
CA LYS A 332 -34.93 5.99 -12.35
C LYS A 332 -35.35 4.57 -11.94
N ARG A 333 -34.41 3.65 -11.79
CA ARG A 333 -34.64 2.25 -11.39
C ARG A 333 -34.36 1.99 -9.92
N ARG A 334 -34.23 3.03 -9.10
CA ARG A 334 -34.00 2.92 -7.66
C ARG A 334 -35.09 2.11 -6.94
N GLY A 335 -36.34 2.18 -7.43
CA GLY A 335 -37.45 1.36 -6.92
C GLY A 335 -37.18 -0.14 -7.02
N GLU A 336 -36.69 -0.61 -8.18
CA GLU A 336 -36.34 -2.02 -8.40
C GLU A 336 -35.25 -2.51 -7.43
N VAL A 337 -34.28 -1.64 -7.13
CA VAL A 337 -33.21 -1.94 -6.16
C VAL A 337 -33.79 -2.11 -4.76
N TYR A 338 -34.70 -1.24 -4.33
CA TYR A 338 -35.35 -1.38 -3.03
C TYR A 338 -36.24 -2.63 -2.94
N ASP A 339 -36.95 -2.99 -4.00
CA ASP A 339 -37.75 -4.23 -4.03
C ASP A 339 -36.87 -5.48 -3.96
N PHE A 340 -35.73 -5.48 -4.66
CA PHE A 340 -34.73 -6.52 -4.53
C PHE A 340 -34.22 -6.64 -3.08
N ILE A 341 -33.86 -5.52 -2.45
CA ILE A 341 -33.41 -5.49 -1.05
C ILE A 341 -34.48 -6.05 -0.13
N ARG A 342 -35.73 -5.58 -0.23
CA ARG A 342 -36.85 -6.08 0.60
C ARG A 342 -37.04 -7.59 0.45
N ARG A 343 -36.96 -8.13 -0.77
CA ARG A 343 -37.08 -9.57 -1.00
C ARG A 343 -35.97 -10.34 -0.29
N GLN A 344 -34.72 -9.88 -0.41
CA GLN A 344 -33.58 -10.52 0.27
C GLN A 344 -33.68 -10.44 1.80
N LEU A 345 -34.15 -9.32 2.34
CA LEU A 345 -34.37 -9.16 3.79
C LEU A 345 -35.47 -10.10 4.30
N ARG A 346 -36.55 -10.30 3.53
CA ARG A 346 -37.62 -11.27 3.88
C ARG A 346 -37.12 -12.72 3.91
N GLU A 347 -36.08 -13.04 3.15
CA GLU A 347 -35.40 -14.35 3.21
C GLU A 347 -34.43 -14.47 4.41
N GLY A 348 -34.43 -13.50 5.33
CA GLY A 348 -33.55 -13.48 6.51
C GLY A 348 -32.10 -13.09 6.21
N ARG A 349 -31.82 -12.53 5.02
CA ARG A 349 -30.48 -12.05 4.63
C ARG A 349 -30.25 -10.62 5.11
N GLN A 350 -29.01 -10.17 5.02
CA GLN A 350 -28.61 -8.81 5.41
C GLN A 350 -28.30 -7.95 4.18
N CYS A 351 -28.44 -6.63 4.32
CA CYS A 351 -28.11 -5.65 3.30
C CYS A 351 -27.26 -4.52 3.90
N TYR A 352 -26.19 -4.14 3.20
CA TYR A 352 -25.39 -2.96 3.52
C TYR A 352 -25.72 -1.84 2.54
N VAL A 353 -26.01 -0.65 3.06
CA VAL A 353 -26.22 0.57 2.26
C VAL A 353 -25.11 1.55 2.60
N VAL A 354 -24.37 1.97 1.58
CA VAL A 354 -23.30 2.97 1.71
C VAL A 354 -23.77 4.24 1.03
N TYR A 355 -23.85 5.33 1.80
CA TYR A 355 -24.20 6.66 1.29
C TYR A 355 -23.03 7.61 1.57
N PRO A 356 -22.46 8.27 0.54
CA PRO A 356 -21.38 9.24 0.73
C PRO A 356 -21.83 10.39 1.65
N LEU A 357 -20.89 10.96 2.42
CA LEU A 357 -21.14 12.22 3.13
C LEU A 357 -21.53 13.30 2.12
N VAL A 358 -22.58 14.05 2.43
CA VAL A 358 -22.97 15.26 1.71
C VAL A 358 -22.26 16.42 2.41
N GLU A 359 -21.39 17.13 1.68
CA GLU A 359 -20.82 18.42 2.12
C GLU A 359 -21.76 19.58 1.85
#